data_AF-A0A2P8MJF3-F1
#
_entry.id   AF-A0A2P8MJF3-F1
#
_cell.length_a   1.000
_cell.length_b   1.000
_cell.length_c   1.000
_cell.angle_alpha   90.00
_cell.angle_beta   90.00
_cell.angle_gamma   90.00
#
_symmetry.space_group_name_H-M   'P 1'
#
loop_
_entity.id
_entity.type
_entity.pdbx_description
1 polymer ?
#
loop_
_entity_poly.entity_id
_entity_poly.type
_entity_poly.pdbx_seq_one_letter_code
_entity_poly.pdbx_strand_id
1 'polypeptide(L)'
;MKKYKIINKFVTIILALFIPLFAFSGCSSNNSTSNNQNSVKKVTNKDEIKKTYDADLKKLEKDSTITKEQSASVLNALMGTVNKATGNTPKAALDKLVKEKVITQDQENKIIDALKIK
;
A
#
# COMPACT_ATOMS: atom_id res chain seq x y z
N MET A 1 -33.71 23.97 -18.73
CA MET A 1 -33.16 23.12 -17.64
C MET A 1 -31.82 22.56 -18.09
N LYS A 2 -30.72 23.04 -17.49
CA LYS A 2 -29.35 22.63 -17.85
C LYS A 2 -29.07 21.25 -17.21
N LYS A 3 -28.78 20.24 -18.03
CA LYS A 3 -28.23 18.95 -17.59
C LYS A 3 -26.74 18.96 -17.86
N TYR A 4 -25.94 19.19 -16.84
CA TYR A 4 -24.48 19.13 -16.90
C TYR A 4 -24.08 17.65 -16.93
N LYS A 5 -23.63 17.18 -18.10
CA LYS A 5 -22.85 15.94 -18.24
C LYS A 5 -21.51 16.20 -17.57
N ILE A 6 -21.19 15.44 -16.52
CA ILE A 6 -19.87 15.48 -15.88
C ILE A 6 -18.90 14.77 -16.81
N ILE A 7 -18.20 15.56 -17.60
CA ILE A 7 -17.06 15.16 -18.42
C ILE A 7 -15.84 15.40 -17.52
N ASN A 8 -15.28 14.37 -16.87
CA ASN A 8 -14.02 14.51 -16.16
C ASN A 8 -12.86 14.45 -17.17
N LYS A 9 -12.65 15.58 -17.86
CA LYS A 9 -11.43 15.90 -18.60
C LYS A 9 -10.32 16.26 -17.62
N PHE A 10 -9.30 15.43 -17.40
CA PHE A 10 -8.01 15.89 -16.84
C PHE A 10 -6.88 15.02 -17.41
N VAL A 11 -6.27 15.44 -18.53
CA VAL A 11 -5.06 16.28 -18.63
C VAL A 11 -3.79 15.44 -18.61
N THR A 12 -3.25 15.22 -19.82
CA THR A 12 -1.91 14.71 -20.11
C THR A 12 -0.88 15.65 -19.49
N ILE A 13 -0.07 15.16 -18.55
CA ILE A 13 1.17 15.84 -18.13
C ILE A 13 2.29 14.81 -18.19
N ILE A 14 3.10 14.94 -19.24
CA ILE A 14 4.47 14.41 -19.27
C ILE A 14 5.25 15.26 -18.26
N LEU A 15 5.73 14.67 -17.18
CA LEU A 15 6.73 15.30 -16.33
C LEU A 15 7.95 14.40 -16.23
N ALA A 16 8.93 14.73 -17.07
CA ALA A 16 10.29 14.25 -16.94
C ALA A 16 10.97 14.93 -15.74
N LEU A 17 11.97 14.21 -15.21
CA LEU A 17 13.17 14.68 -14.52
C LEU A 17 13.22 14.67 -12.97
N PHE A 18 14.38 14.15 -12.55
CA PHE A 18 15.05 14.20 -11.25
C PHE A 18 14.53 13.32 -10.12
N ILE A 19 15.17 12.15 -9.96
CA ILE A 19 15.35 11.52 -8.67
C ILE A 19 16.80 11.75 -8.23
N PRO A 20 17.08 12.60 -7.23
CA PRO A 20 18.37 12.61 -6.56
C PRO A 20 18.53 11.31 -5.75
N LEU A 21 19.66 10.62 -5.96
CA LEU A 21 20.13 9.53 -5.10
C LEU A 21 20.45 10.11 -3.71
N PHE A 22 19.52 10.01 -2.77
CA PHE A 22 19.85 10.14 -1.36
C PHE A 22 20.25 8.76 -0.82
N ALA A 23 21.56 8.54 -0.70
CA ALA A 23 22.11 7.47 0.12
C ALA A 23 21.88 7.83 1.60
N PHE A 24 20.89 7.21 2.24
CA PHE A 24 20.73 7.29 3.69
C PHE A 24 21.64 6.22 4.32
N SER A 25 22.74 6.65 4.91
CA SER A 25 23.53 5.86 5.85
C SER A 25 22.78 5.74 7.17
N GLY A 26 22.66 4.52 7.69
CA GLY A 26 22.07 4.25 8.99
C GLY A 26 22.75 3.04 9.63
N CYS A 27 23.87 3.26 10.31
CA CYS A 27 24.30 2.37 11.37
C CYS A 27 23.57 2.79 12.65
N SER A 28 22.87 1.88 13.32
CA SER A 28 22.70 1.97 14.78
C SER A 28 22.41 0.62 15.40
N SER A 29 23.29 0.27 16.33
CA SER A 29 23.37 -0.91 17.17
C SER A 29 22.35 -0.84 18.33
N ASN A 30 21.67 -1.95 18.63
CA ASN A 30 21.75 -2.63 19.94
C ASN A 30 20.68 -3.72 20.05
N ASN A 31 21.13 -4.89 20.51
CA ASN A 31 20.29 -5.94 21.07
C ASN A 31 19.65 -5.45 22.37
N SER A 32 18.34 -5.61 22.52
CA SER A 32 17.69 -5.74 23.82
C SER A 32 16.38 -6.50 23.67
N THR A 33 16.46 -7.74 24.16
CA THR A 33 15.47 -8.62 24.77
C THR A 33 14.11 -8.03 25.15
N SER A 34 13.10 -8.90 25.03
CA SER A 34 11.79 -8.96 25.71
C SER A 34 10.64 -8.74 24.73
N ASN A 35 9.63 -9.60 24.63
CA ASN A 35 8.97 -10.32 25.72
C ASN A 35 8.27 -11.57 25.16
N ASN A 36 8.27 -12.65 25.95
CA ASN A 36 7.47 -13.84 25.72
C ASN A 36 5.99 -13.48 25.95
N GLN A 37 5.21 -13.30 24.88
CA GLN A 37 3.75 -13.26 25.01
C GLN A 37 3.14 -14.54 24.46
N ASN A 38 2.62 -15.26 25.43
CA ASN A 38 1.88 -16.50 25.33
C ASN A 38 0.76 -16.41 24.29
N SER A 39 0.58 -17.53 23.60
CA SER A 39 -0.32 -17.71 22.47
C SER A 39 -1.79 -17.52 22.85
N VAL A 40 -2.38 -16.42 22.41
CA VAL A 40 -3.78 -16.44 21.94
C VAL A 40 -3.70 -16.28 20.43
N LYS A 41 -3.49 -17.40 19.73
CA LYS A 41 -3.64 -17.46 18.27
C LYS A 41 -5.12 -17.19 17.95
N LYS A 42 -5.50 -15.92 17.87
CA LYS A 42 -6.51 -15.52 16.90
C LYS A 42 -5.87 -15.81 15.55
N VAL A 43 -6.10 -17.02 15.02
CA VAL A 43 -5.65 -17.44 13.70
C VAL A 43 -6.41 -16.62 12.67
N THR A 44 -6.10 -15.33 12.59
CA THR A 44 -6.22 -14.60 11.34
C THR A 44 -5.13 -15.22 10.49
N ASN A 45 -5.51 -15.98 9.47
CA ASN A 45 -4.58 -16.74 8.66
C ASN A 45 -3.73 -15.77 7.81
N LYS A 46 -2.70 -15.21 8.46
CA LYS A 46 -1.88 -14.11 7.95
C LYS A 46 -1.24 -14.45 6.62
N ASP A 47 -0.83 -15.71 6.48
CA ASP A 47 -0.24 -16.23 5.25
C ASP A 47 -1.27 -16.33 4.14
N GLU A 48 -2.51 -16.71 4.43
CA GLU A 48 -3.62 -16.68 3.46
C GLU A 48 -4.02 -15.26 3.06
N ILE A 49 -4.07 -14.31 4.02
CA ILE A 49 -4.33 -12.90 3.71
C ILE A 49 -3.22 -12.34 2.83
N LYS A 50 -1.96 -12.58 3.20
CA LYS A 50 -0.81 -12.14 2.41
C LYS A 50 -0.86 -12.74 1.00
N LYS A 51 -1.20 -14.02 0.86
CA LYS A 51 -1.32 -14.69 -0.44
C LYS A 51 -2.45 -14.11 -1.28
N THR A 52 -3.59 -13.79 -0.65
CA THR A 52 -4.73 -13.15 -1.32
C THR A 52 -4.34 -11.77 -1.82
N TYR A 53 -3.76 -10.93 -0.95
CA TYR A 53 -3.29 -9.60 -1.33
C TYR A 53 -2.22 -9.64 -2.42
N ASP A 54 -1.24 -10.54 -2.32
CA ASP A 54 -0.20 -10.74 -3.34
C ASP A 54 -0.79 -11.14 -4.70
N ALA A 55 -1.80 -12.02 -4.70
CA ALA A 55 -2.45 -12.46 -5.92
C ALA A 55 -3.21 -11.33 -6.62
N ASP A 56 -3.91 -10.49 -5.87
CA ASP A 56 -4.66 -9.36 -6.42
C ASP A 56 -3.73 -8.23 -6.87
N LEU A 57 -2.69 -7.91 -6.10
CA LEU A 57 -1.66 -6.94 -6.50
C LEU A 57 -0.91 -7.39 -7.75
N LYS A 58 -0.64 -8.69 -7.92
CA LYS A 58 -0.06 -9.22 -9.17
C LYS A 58 -0.94 -9.03 -10.39
N LYS A 59 -2.26 -8.96 -10.24
CA LYS A 59 -3.15 -8.61 -11.37
C LYS A 59 -2.94 -7.15 -11.76
N LEU A 60 -2.81 -6.26 -10.77
CA LEU A 60 -2.51 -4.85 -10.96
C LEU A 60 -1.07 -4.58 -11.46
N GLU A 61 -0.13 -5.48 -11.20
CA GLU A 61 1.19 -5.43 -11.84
C GLU A 61 1.10 -5.79 -13.32
N LYS A 62 0.34 -6.85 -13.66
CA LYS A 62 0.17 -7.33 -15.04
C LYS A 62 -0.57 -6.34 -15.93
N ASP A 63 -1.55 -5.63 -15.38
CA ASP A 63 -2.26 -4.57 -16.10
C ASP A 63 -1.48 -3.24 -16.12
N SER A 64 -0.26 -3.21 -15.57
CA SER A 64 0.60 -2.04 -15.43
C SER A 64 -0.02 -0.89 -14.63
N THR A 65 -1.03 -1.16 -13.79
CA THR A 65 -1.59 -0.19 -12.85
C THR A 65 -0.57 0.19 -11.80
N ILE A 66 0.17 -0.77 -11.25
CA ILE A 66 1.25 -0.54 -10.28
C ILE A 66 2.54 -1.25 -10.70
N THR A 67 3.70 -0.75 -10.26
CA THR A 67 4.97 -1.46 -10.45
C THR A 67 5.15 -2.55 -9.40
N LYS A 68 6.14 -3.42 -9.63
CA LYS A 68 6.52 -4.47 -8.68
C LYS A 68 6.96 -3.89 -7.32
N GLU A 69 7.69 -2.77 -7.34
CA GLU A 69 8.15 -2.07 -6.13
C GLU A 69 6.99 -1.45 -5.36
N GLN A 70 6.02 -0.88 -6.09
CA GLN A 70 4.78 -0.35 -5.51
C GLN A 70 3.96 -1.47 -4.88
N SER A 71 3.79 -2.60 -5.59
CA SER A 71 3.11 -3.79 -5.07
C SER A 71 3.74 -4.31 -3.77
N ALA A 72 5.07 -4.42 -3.71
CA ALA A 72 5.76 -4.83 -2.50
C ALA A 72 5.54 -3.83 -1.34
N SER A 73 5.55 -2.53 -1.62
CA SER A 73 5.32 -1.48 -0.63
C SER A 73 3.88 -1.51 -0.09
N VAL A 74 2.90 -1.68 -0.99
CA VAL A 74 1.48 -1.82 -0.65
C VAL A 74 1.25 -3.07 0.19
N LEU A 75 1.80 -4.21 -0.23
CA LEU A 75 1.68 -5.47 0.52
C LEU A 75 2.25 -5.31 1.93
N ASN A 76 3.43 -4.72 2.08
CA ASN A 76 4.04 -4.48 3.39
C ASN A 76 3.19 -3.55 4.27
N ALA A 77 2.65 -2.46 3.69
CA ALA A 77 1.79 -1.52 4.40
C ALA A 77 0.51 -2.20 4.89
N LEU A 78 -0.18 -2.95 4.02
CA LEU A 78 -1.40 -3.68 4.36
C LEU A 78 -1.14 -4.76 5.41
N MET A 79 -0.07 -5.55 5.27
CA MET A 79 0.30 -6.56 6.26
C MET A 79 0.71 -5.96 7.60
N GLY A 80 1.17 -4.70 7.63
CA GLY A 80 1.40 -3.92 8.85
C GLY A 80 0.13 -3.72 9.66
N THR A 81 -1.02 -3.54 8.99
CA THR A 81 -2.34 -3.37 9.64
C THR A 81 -2.92 -4.69 10.17
N VAL A 82 -2.56 -5.82 9.55
CA VAL A 82 -3.00 -7.16 9.99
C VAL A 82 -2.34 -7.57 11.31
N ASN A 83 -1.09 -7.13 11.54
CA ASN A 83 -0.27 -7.56 12.68
C ASN A 83 -0.51 -6.80 13.97
N LYS A 84 -1.16 -5.64 13.90
CA LYS A 84 -1.24 -4.73 15.04
C LYS A 84 -2.68 -4.35 15.29
N ALA A 85 -3.09 -4.34 16.57
CA ALA A 85 -4.22 -3.56 17.05
C ALA A 85 -3.90 -2.04 17.01
N THR A 86 -3.13 -1.60 16.02
CA THR A 86 -3.01 -0.19 15.66
C THR A 86 -4.35 0.18 15.05
N GLY A 87 -5.00 1.24 15.54
CA GLY A 87 -6.23 1.78 14.95
C GLY A 87 -6.08 2.28 13.50
N ASN A 88 -4.99 1.93 12.81
CA ASN A 88 -4.76 2.22 11.41
C ASN A 88 -5.46 1.17 10.56
N THR A 89 -6.46 1.63 9.81
CA THR A 89 -7.17 0.81 8.83
C THR A 89 -6.28 0.54 7.61
N PRO A 90 -6.57 -0.50 6.82
CA PRO A 90 -5.92 -0.73 5.53
C PRO A 90 -5.95 0.51 4.65
N LYS A 91 -7.06 1.26 4.62
CA LYS A 91 -7.17 2.51 3.87
C LYS A 91 -6.17 3.56 4.36
N ALA A 92 -6.06 3.78 5.67
CA ALA A 92 -5.12 4.75 6.22
C ALA A 92 -3.66 4.41 5.87
N ALA A 93 -3.34 3.12 5.75
CA ALA A 93 -2.02 2.68 5.28
C ALA A 93 -1.79 3.02 3.80
N LEU A 94 -2.80 2.92 2.94
CA LEU A 94 -2.72 3.33 1.53
C LEU A 94 -2.64 4.87 1.38
N ASP A 95 -3.46 5.62 2.12
CA ASP A 95 -3.41 7.09 2.17
C ASP A 95 -2.00 7.59 2.50
N LYS A 96 -1.29 6.88 3.40
CA LYS A 96 0.11 7.18 3.72
C LYS A 96 1.03 6.99 2.52
N LEU A 97 0.87 5.89 1.78
CA LEU A 97 1.66 5.64 0.56
C LEU A 97 1.40 6.68 -0.53
N VAL A 98 0.17 7.20 -0.62
CA VAL A 98 -0.16 8.34 -1.52
C VAL A 98 0.57 9.61 -1.08
N LYS A 99 0.54 9.94 0.21
CA LYS A 99 1.28 11.10 0.76
C LYS A 99 2.78 10.99 0.54
N GLU A 100 3.33 9.79 0.67
CA GLU A 100 4.74 9.48 0.40
C GLU A 100 5.06 9.39 -1.10
N LYS A 101 4.06 9.54 -1.97
CA LYS A 101 4.18 9.45 -3.44
C LYS A 101 4.70 8.10 -3.92
N VAL A 102 4.54 7.06 -3.11
CA VAL A 102 4.86 5.67 -3.48
C VAL A 102 3.85 5.18 -4.49
N ILE A 103 2.57 5.51 -4.30
CA ILE A 103 1.48 5.26 -5.25
C ILE A 103 0.70 6.55 -5.50
N THR A 104 -0.05 6.62 -6.60
CA THR A 104 -0.98 7.72 -6.86
C THR A 104 -2.34 7.48 -6.22
N GLN A 105 -3.17 8.51 -6.13
CA GLN A 105 -4.56 8.39 -5.68
C GLN A 105 -5.36 7.40 -6.56
N ASP A 106 -5.13 7.41 -7.88
CA ASP A 106 -5.80 6.50 -8.81
C ASP A 106 -5.38 5.05 -8.58
N GLN A 107 -4.09 4.84 -8.28
CA GLN A 107 -3.56 3.52 -7.91
C GLN A 107 -4.15 3.06 -6.58
N GLU A 108 -4.25 3.92 -5.56
CA GLU A 108 -4.93 3.61 -4.30
C GLU A 108 -6.37 3.15 -4.55
N ASN A 109 -7.14 3.90 -5.34
CA ASN A 109 -8.54 3.56 -5.58
C ASN A 109 -8.69 2.18 -6.24
N LYS A 110 -7.86 1.87 -7.25
CA LYS A 110 -7.85 0.56 -7.89
C LYS A 110 -7.43 -0.57 -6.93
N ILE A 111 -6.49 -0.29 -6.02
CA ILE A 111 -6.08 -1.22 -4.97
C ILE A 111 -7.25 -1.48 -4.01
N ILE A 112 -7.93 -0.42 -3.55
CA ILE A 112 -9.13 -0.52 -2.69
C ILE A 112 -10.20 -1.39 -3.35
N ASP A 113 -10.48 -1.14 -4.63
CA ASP A 113 -11.47 -1.89 -5.39
C ASP A 113 -11.07 -3.36 -5.58
N ALA A 114 -9.81 -3.62 -5.94
CA ALA A 114 -9.29 -4.97 -6.16
C ALA A 114 -9.32 -5.82 -4.88
N LEU A 115 -8.91 -5.23 -3.76
CA LEU A 115 -8.79 -5.90 -2.47
C LEU A 115 -10.07 -5.82 -1.62
N LYS A 116 -11.10 -5.12 -2.13
CA LYS A 116 -12.39 -4.88 -1.45
C LYS A 116 -12.20 -4.28 -0.04
N ILE A 117 -11.27 -3.34 0.07
CA ILE A 117 -11.01 -2.61 1.32
C ILE A 117 -12.22 -1.70 1.59
N LYS A 118 -12.75 -1.75 2.82
CA LYS A 118 -13.89 -0.93 3.27
C LYS A 118 -13.43 0.29 4.03
#